data_AF-A0A3L8SB31-F1
#
_entry.id   AF-A0A3L8SB31-F1
#
_cell.length_a   1.000
_cell.length_b   1.000
_cell.length_c   1.000
_cell.angle_alpha   90.00
_cell.angle_beta   90.00
_cell.angle_gamma   90.00
#
_symmetry.space_group_name_H-M   'P 1'
#
loop_
_entity.id
_entity.type
_entity.pdbx_description
1 polymer ?
#
loop_
_entity_poly.entity_id
_entity_poly.type
_entity_poly.pdbx_seq_one_letter_code
_entity_poly.pdbx_strand_id
1 'polypeptide(L)'
;YEEGKKRRKPNYSSVDLSEVEWEDRDDVLRNAMVNRKTGKFSMEVKKTVDKGKRVLVMTNDYYYTDIKGTPFSLGVALSRGHGKYFFRGNVTVEEGLHDLEHPDVSLADEWSYCNTDLHPEHRQMTQLEAIKRYLSGKEPLLQCK
;
A
#
# COMPACT_ATOMS: atom_id res chain seq x y z
N TYR A 1 -14.62 -23.75 31.38
CA TYR A 1 -14.57 -24.73 30.29
C TYR A 1 -15.94 -24.75 29.64
N GLU A 2 -16.05 -24.32 28.38
CA GLU A 2 -17.27 -24.43 27.56
C GLU A 2 -16.86 -24.85 26.14
N GLU A 3 -17.56 -25.84 25.62
CA GLU A 3 -17.33 -26.49 24.33
C GLU A 3 -17.51 -25.52 23.15
N GLY A 4 -16.57 -25.54 22.19
CA GLY A 4 -16.71 -24.85 20.91
C GLY A 4 -15.74 -23.70 20.61
N LYS A 5 -14.84 -23.32 21.53
CA LYS A 5 -13.84 -22.27 21.23
C LYS A 5 -12.76 -22.79 20.27
N LYS A 6 -12.93 -22.54 18.96
CA LYS A 6 -11.83 -22.61 17.98
C LYS A 6 -10.64 -21.82 18.55
N ARG A 7 -9.51 -22.49 18.82
CA ARG A 7 -8.27 -21.83 19.23
C ARG A 7 -7.98 -20.71 18.22
N ARG A 8 -7.84 -19.47 18.70
CA ARG A 8 -7.33 -18.37 17.86
C ARG A 8 -5.99 -18.84 17.27
N LYS A 9 -5.74 -18.56 15.99
CA LYS A 9 -4.47 -18.92 15.34
C LYS A 9 -3.32 -18.39 16.21
N PRO A 10 -2.25 -19.17 16.42
CA PRO A 10 -1.18 -18.81 17.35
C PRO A 10 -0.48 -17.48 17.02
N ASN A 11 -0.66 -16.94 15.80
CA ASN A 11 -0.14 -15.65 15.35
C ASN A 11 -1.26 -14.67 14.95
N TYR A 12 -2.37 -14.64 15.68
CA TYR A 12 -3.40 -13.62 15.47
C TYR A 12 -2.94 -12.30 16.10
N SER A 13 -2.33 -11.43 15.28
CA SER A 13 -2.10 -10.03 15.65
C SER A 13 -3.40 -9.26 15.39
N SER A 14 -3.99 -8.72 16.45
CA SER A 14 -5.10 -7.77 16.34
C SER A 14 -4.62 -6.40 16.74
N VAL A 15 -4.71 -5.46 15.81
CA VAL A 15 -4.49 -4.03 16.07
C VAL A 15 -5.85 -3.37 15.89
N ASP A 16 -6.29 -2.60 16.89
CA ASP A 16 -7.53 -1.81 16.77
C ASP A 16 -7.25 -0.51 16.03
N LEU A 17 -8.26 0.02 15.32
CA LEU A 17 -8.12 1.27 14.57
C LEU A 17 -7.73 2.43 15.50
N SER A 18 -8.25 2.45 16.73
CA SER A 18 -7.93 3.48 17.74
C SER A 18 -6.48 3.47 18.19
N GLU A 19 -5.77 2.34 18.05
CA GLU A 19 -4.33 2.24 18.34
C GLU A 19 -3.47 2.86 17.24
N VAL A 20 -4.00 2.99 16.03
CA VAL A 20 -3.31 3.55 14.86
C VAL A 20 -3.70 5.02 14.64
N GLU A 21 -4.96 5.36 14.88
CA GLU A 21 -5.53 6.69 14.64
C GLU A 21 -5.91 7.35 15.97
N TRP A 22 -4.90 7.85 16.69
CA TRP A 22 -5.06 8.40 18.05
C TRP A 22 -6.01 9.60 18.17
N GLU A 23 -6.40 10.20 17.05
CA GLU A 23 -7.24 11.41 17.02
C GLU A 23 -8.73 11.13 16.70
N ASP A 24 -9.16 9.88 16.43
CA ASP A 24 -10.59 9.50 16.37
C ASP A 24 -11.18 9.36 17.78
N ARG A 25 -11.13 10.44 18.58
CA ARG A 25 -11.47 10.41 20.01
C ARG A 25 -12.92 10.04 20.32
N ASP A 26 -13.82 10.19 19.35
CA ASP A 26 -15.26 9.91 19.48
C ASP A 26 -15.66 8.57 18.82
N ASP A 27 -14.68 7.75 18.40
CA ASP A 27 -14.87 6.46 17.71
C ASP A 27 -15.81 6.57 16.47
N VAL A 28 -15.88 7.75 15.84
CA VAL A 28 -16.89 8.02 14.79
C VAL A 28 -16.60 7.15 13.58
N LEU A 29 -15.34 7.12 13.14
CA LEU A 29 -14.92 6.34 11.99
C LEU A 29 -14.99 4.84 12.30
N ARG A 30 -14.49 4.43 13.46
CA ARG A 30 -14.55 3.03 13.92
C ARG A 30 -15.98 2.51 13.95
N ASN A 31 -16.89 3.24 14.59
CA ASN A 31 -18.30 2.84 14.71
C ASN A 31 -19.00 2.83 13.35
N ALA A 32 -18.72 3.77 12.46
CA ALA A 32 -19.30 3.77 11.13
C ALA A 32 -18.89 2.52 10.32
N MET A 33 -17.61 2.13 10.37
CA MET A 33 -17.10 0.96 9.66
C MET A 33 -17.58 -0.36 10.26
N VAL A 34 -17.65 -0.48 11.60
CA VAL A 34 -18.21 -1.66 12.27
C VAL A 34 -19.69 -1.83 11.95
N ASN A 35 -20.43 -0.73 11.88
CA ASN A 35 -21.84 -0.72 11.47
C ASN A 35 -22.04 -0.80 9.95
N ARG A 36 -20.98 -1.09 9.19
CA ARG A 36 -21.05 -1.33 7.74
C ARG A 36 -21.66 -0.17 6.95
N LYS A 37 -21.41 1.05 7.39
CA LYS A 37 -21.86 2.25 6.68
C LYS A 37 -20.87 2.60 5.56
N THR A 38 -21.37 3.29 4.55
CA THR A 38 -20.55 3.93 3.52
C THR A 38 -20.52 5.43 3.77
N GLY A 39 -19.35 6.05 3.71
CA GLY A 39 -19.23 7.47 4.00
C GLY A 39 -17.84 8.04 3.84
N LYS A 40 -17.73 9.31 4.25
CA LYS A 40 -16.49 10.07 4.30
C LYS A 40 -16.37 10.72 5.67
N PHE A 41 -15.15 10.87 6.15
CA PHE A 41 -14.86 11.53 7.42
C PHE A 41 -13.51 12.24 7.31
N SER A 42 -13.37 13.41 7.90
CA SER A 42 -12.10 14.14 7.89
C SER A 42 -11.70 14.48 9.32
N MET A 43 -10.44 14.26 9.65
CA MET A 43 -9.87 14.63 10.94
C MET A 43 -8.41 15.06 10.83
N GLU A 44 -7.97 15.84 11.80
CA GLU A 44 -6.55 16.14 11.99
C GLU A 44 -5.87 14.95 12.66
N VAL A 45 -4.74 14.52 12.12
CA VAL A 45 -3.92 13.43 12.65
C VAL A 45 -2.51 13.91 12.95
N LYS A 46 -1.90 13.34 13.98
CA LYS A 46 -0.49 13.57 14.34
C LYS A 46 0.34 12.35 13.97
N LYS A 47 1.29 12.52 13.05
CA LYS A 47 2.21 11.46 12.64
C LYS A 47 3.62 11.75 13.13
N THR A 48 4.27 10.76 13.72
CA THR A 48 5.68 10.86 14.08
C THR A 48 6.56 10.58 12.87
N VAL A 49 7.59 11.40 12.67
CA VAL A 49 8.62 11.22 11.63
C VAL A 49 10.00 11.16 12.27
N ASP A 50 11.02 10.80 11.49
CA ASP A 50 12.41 10.66 11.94
C ASP A 50 12.58 9.75 13.17
N LYS A 51 12.01 8.55 13.11
CA LYS A 51 12.06 7.59 14.23
C LYS A 51 11.53 8.18 15.54
N GLY A 52 10.49 9.01 15.47
CA GLY A 52 9.83 9.59 16.64
C GLY A 52 10.34 10.96 17.09
N LYS A 53 11.32 11.56 16.38
CA LYS A 53 11.93 12.83 16.80
C LYS A 53 11.10 14.07 16.49
N ARG A 54 10.22 14.00 15.49
CA ARG A 54 9.39 15.14 15.05
C ARG A 54 7.95 14.69 14.90
N VAL A 55 7.02 15.62 15.12
CA VAL A 55 5.58 15.40 14.94
C VAL A 55 5.09 16.27 13.79
N LEU A 56 4.41 15.65 12.83
CA LEU A 56 3.76 16.31 11.72
C LEU A 56 2.24 16.28 11.96
N VAL A 57 1.61 17.44 11.86
CA VAL A 57 0.16 17.58 11.94
C VAL A 57 -0.39 17.71 10.53
N MET A 58 -1.36 16.88 10.17
CA MET A 58 -1.96 16.86 8.84
C MET A 58 -3.44 16.51 8.92
N THR A 59 -4.23 16.96 7.94
CA THR A 59 -5.63 16.54 7.84
C THR A 59 -5.76 15.35 6.90
N ASN A 60 -6.34 14.27 7.39
CA ASN A 60 -6.65 13.09 6.58
C ASN A 60 -8.14 13.08 6.23
N ASP A 61 -8.44 12.77 4.97
CA ASP A 61 -9.77 12.46 4.49
C ASP A 61 -9.91 10.93 4.36
N TYR A 62 -10.80 10.36 5.14
CA TYR A 62 -11.13 8.93 5.17
C TYR A 62 -12.34 8.66 4.30
N TYR A 63 -12.27 7.58 3.53
CA TYR A 63 -13.33 7.07 2.67
C TYR A 63 -13.55 5.61 3.05
N TYR A 64 -14.78 5.25 3.40
CA TYR A 64 -15.06 3.90 3.89
C TYR A 64 -16.35 3.32 3.34
N THR A 65 -16.40 2.00 3.20
CA THR A 65 -17.52 1.22 2.68
C THR A 65 -17.49 -0.21 3.21
N ASP A 66 -18.61 -0.92 3.15
CA ASP A 66 -18.65 -2.35 3.46
C ASP A 66 -18.16 -3.21 2.29
N ILE A 67 -17.61 -4.39 2.59
CA ILE A 67 -17.27 -5.40 1.59
C ILE A 67 -18.40 -6.44 1.56
N LYS A 68 -19.22 -6.38 0.51
CA LYS A 68 -20.37 -7.27 0.32
C LYS A 68 -19.96 -8.74 0.43
N GLY A 69 -20.78 -9.53 1.12
CA GLY A 69 -20.55 -10.96 1.32
C GLY A 69 -19.52 -11.31 2.40
N THR A 70 -18.94 -10.31 3.08
CA THR A 70 -17.99 -10.52 4.18
C THR A 70 -18.39 -9.69 5.41
N PRO A 71 -17.88 -10.01 6.62
CA PRO A 71 -18.07 -9.18 7.80
C PRO A 71 -17.10 -7.98 7.84
N PHE A 72 -16.35 -7.72 6.77
CA PHE A 72 -15.30 -6.70 6.75
C PHE A 72 -15.78 -5.41 6.07
N SER A 73 -15.19 -4.29 6.51
CA SER A 73 -15.32 -2.97 5.89
C SER A 73 -13.94 -2.50 5.44
N LEU A 74 -13.88 -1.73 4.37
CA LEU A 74 -12.66 -1.13 3.84
C LEU A 74 -12.67 0.37 4.12
N GLY A 75 -11.56 0.88 4.66
CA GLY A 75 -11.28 2.30 4.80
C GLY A 75 -10.01 2.69 4.06
N VAL A 76 -10.02 3.85 3.41
CA VAL A 76 -8.87 4.44 2.72
C VAL A 76 -8.66 5.86 3.26
N ALA A 77 -7.45 6.16 3.69
CA ALA A 77 -7.07 7.49 4.19
C ALA A 77 -6.21 8.22 3.16
N LEU A 78 -6.57 9.46 2.82
CA LEU A 78 -5.80 10.35 1.97
C LEU A 78 -5.47 11.63 2.76
N SER A 79 -4.18 11.91 2.95
CA SER A 79 -3.75 13.17 3.54
C SER A 79 -4.03 14.32 2.57
N ARG A 80 -4.70 15.38 3.02
CA ARG A 80 -5.00 16.54 2.17
C ARG A 80 -3.72 17.11 1.57
N GLY A 81 -3.80 17.44 0.28
CA GLY A 81 -2.65 17.88 -0.51
C GLY A 81 -1.82 16.74 -1.12
N HIS A 82 -2.03 15.49 -0.70
CA HIS A 82 -1.35 14.31 -1.23
C HIS A 82 -2.36 13.25 -1.72
N GLY A 83 -1.98 12.43 -2.70
CA GLY A 83 -2.76 11.26 -3.14
C GLY A 83 -4.08 11.54 -3.89
N LYS A 84 -4.54 12.80 -3.96
CA LYS A 84 -5.73 13.18 -4.77
C LYS A 84 -5.47 13.12 -6.28
N TYR A 85 -4.23 13.40 -6.68
CA TYR A 85 -3.79 13.31 -8.06
C TYR A 85 -2.59 12.38 -8.11
N PHE A 86 -2.53 11.55 -9.15
CA PHE A 86 -1.34 10.78 -9.49
C PHE A 86 -0.84 11.27 -10.84
N PHE A 87 0.47 11.39 -10.96
CA PHE A 87 1.11 11.69 -12.23
C PHE A 87 1.43 10.37 -12.93
N ARG A 88 0.99 10.23 -14.17
CA ARG A 88 1.38 9.13 -15.03
C ARG A 88 2.41 9.66 -16.03
N GLY A 89 3.64 9.17 -15.94
CA GLY A 89 4.68 9.50 -16.90
C GLY A 89 4.27 9.12 -18.31
N ASN A 90 4.47 10.03 -19.26
CA ASN A 90 4.37 9.75 -20.69
C ASN A 90 5.79 9.77 -21.25
N VAL A 91 6.46 8.61 -21.16
CA VAL A 91 7.88 8.44 -21.50
C VAL A 91 7.95 7.33 -22.55
N THR A 92 8.80 7.53 -23.56
CA THR A 92 9.05 6.50 -24.57
C THR A 92 9.90 5.36 -23.99
N VAL A 93 9.92 4.20 -24.66
CA VAL A 93 10.70 3.05 -24.19
C VAL A 93 12.19 3.38 -24.22
N GLU A 94 12.63 4.13 -25.23
CA GLU A 94 14.02 4.55 -25.43
C GLU A 94 14.48 5.49 -24.33
N GLU A 95 13.70 6.53 -24.02
CA GLU A 95 13.99 7.46 -22.92
C GLU A 95 14.00 6.74 -21.57
N GLY A 96 13.01 5.86 -21.32
CA GLY A 96 12.95 5.10 -20.08
C GLY A 96 14.14 4.15 -19.89
N LEU A 97 14.60 3.49 -20.97
CA LEU A 97 15.81 2.66 -20.92
C LEU A 97 17.06 3.49 -20.64
N HIS A 98 17.20 4.67 -21.26
CA HIS A 98 18.30 5.59 -21.02
C HIS A 98 18.33 6.06 -19.56
N ASP A 99 17.18 6.40 -18.98
CA ASP A 99 17.09 6.80 -17.57
C ASP A 99 17.56 5.66 -16.64
N LEU A 100 17.18 4.41 -16.94
CA LEU A 100 17.60 3.23 -16.16
C LEU A 100 19.09 2.88 -16.30
N GLU A 101 19.82 3.47 -17.24
CA GLU A 101 21.27 3.28 -17.40
C GLU A 101 22.11 4.23 -16.55
N HIS A 102 21.49 5.27 -15.97
CA HIS A 102 22.20 6.22 -15.14
C HIS A 102 22.77 5.54 -13.88
N PRO A 103 24.05 5.78 -13.51
CA PRO A 103 24.73 5.04 -12.43
C PRO A 103 24.10 5.25 -11.05
N ASP A 104 23.43 6.38 -10.83
CA ASP A 104 22.79 6.74 -9.57
C ASP A 104 21.33 6.27 -9.46
N VAL A 105 20.81 5.55 -10.46
CA VAL A 105 19.43 5.04 -10.40
C VAL A 105 19.33 3.87 -9.43
N SER A 106 18.41 4.01 -8.49
CA SER A 106 17.96 2.95 -7.60
C SER A 106 16.47 2.72 -7.75
N LEU A 107 16.05 1.47 -7.60
CA LEU A 107 14.64 1.10 -7.56
C LEU A 107 14.18 1.01 -6.11
N ALA A 108 12.91 1.33 -5.87
CA ALA A 108 12.30 1.13 -4.57
C ALA A 108 12.22 -0.38 -4.26
N ASP A 109 12.91 -0.82 -3.20
CA ASP A 109 13.05 -2.24 -2.83
C ASP A 109 11.72 -2.88 -2.41
N GLU A 110 10.76 -2.08 -1.98
CA GLU A 110 9.44 -2.54 -1.53
C GLU A 110 8.43 -2.78 -2.67
N TRP A 111 8.80 -2.48 -3.92
CA TRP A 111 7.94 -2.65 -5.09
C TRP A 111 8.34 -3.88 -5.90
N SER A 112 7.34 -4.65 -6.33
CA SER A 112 7.53 -5.73 -7.31
C SER A 112 7.14 -5.20 -8.69
N TYR A 113 8.15 -4.84 -9.48
CA TYR A 113 7.98 -4.31 -10.83
C TYR A 113 7.74 -5.43 -11.84
N CYS A 114 8.51 -6.52 -11.72
CA CYS A 114 8.44 -7.69 -12.57
C CYS A 114 8.33 -8.97 -11.73
N ASN A 115 7.49 -9.89 -12.19
CA ASN A 115 7.36 -11.21 -11.57
C ASN A 115 8.42 -12.18 -12.12
N THR A 116 9.48 -12.38 -11.34
CA THR A 116 10.60 -13.28 -11.67
C THR A 116 10.41 -14.71 -11.15
N ASP A 117 9.37 -14.97 -10.35
CA ASP A 117 9.17 -16.27 -9.69
C ASP A 117 8.45 -17.30 -10.57
N LEU A 118 7.75 -16.83 -11.61
CA LEU A 118 6.97 -17.67 -12.54
C LEU A 118 7.85 -18.70 -13.27
N HIS A 119 9.07 -18.30 -13.61
CA HIS A 119 9.97 -19.04 -14.47
C HIS A 119 11.32 -19.27 -13.76
N PRO A 120 11.80 -20.51 -13.63
CA PRO A 120 13.07 -20.81 -12.95
C PRO A 120 14.26 -20.02 -13.52
N GLU A 121 14.28 -19.77 -14.83
CA GLU A 121 15.29 -18.96 -15.52
C GLU A 121 15.36 -17.49 -15.06
N HIS A 122 14.26 -16.95 -14.51
CA HIS A 122 14.18 -15.55 -14.09
C HIS A 122 14.50 -15.33 -12.61
N ARG A 123 14.53 -16.37 -11.78
CA ARG A 123 14.69 -16.26 -10.32
C ARG A 123 16.00 -15.62 -9.87
N GLN A 124 17.04 -15.69 -10.68
CA GLN A 124 18.34 -15.09 -10.38
C GLN A 124 18.45 -13.62 -10.83
N MET A 125 17.46 -13.12 -11.57
CA MET A 125 17.49 -11.74 -12.08
C MET A 125 17.10 -10.75 -10.99
N THR A 126 17.82 -9.64 -10.95
CA THR A 126 17.41 -8.47 -10.18
C THR A 126 16.19 -7.80 -10.83
N GLN A 127 15.43 -7.00 -10.06
CA GLN A 127 14.29 -6.25 -10.60
C GLN A 127 14.72 -5.28 -11.72
N LEU A 128 15.88 -4.64 -11.58
CA LEU A 128 16.41 -3.74 -12.60
C LEU A 128 16.72 -4.46 -13.92
N GLU A 129 17.35 -5.63 -13.85
CA GLU A 129 17.62 -6.45 -15.03
C GLU A 129 16.33 -6.94 -15.70
N ALA A 130 15.34 -7.35 -14.90
CA ALA A 130 14.04 -7.79 -15.39
C ALA A 130 13.31 -6.67 -16.15
N ILE A 131 13.28 -5.45 -15.59
CA ILE A 131 12.69 -4.27 -16.26
C ILE A 131 13.41 -3.96 -17.57
N LYS A 132 14.75 -3.95 -17.57
CA LYS A 132 15.54 -3.68 -18.79
C LYS A 132 15.28 -4.72 -19.87
N ARG A 133 15.20 -6.01 -19.52
CA ARG A 133 14.90 -7.10 -20.47
C ARG A 133 13.47 -7.02 -21.02
N TYR A 134 12.52 -6.65 -20.17
CA TYR A 134 11.12 -6.45 -20.56
C TYR A 134 10.99 -5.27 -21.53
N LEU A 135 11.52 -4.09 -21.17
CA LEU A 135 11.45 -2.88 -22.00
C LEU A 135 12.20 -3.04 -23.33
N SER A 136 13.33 -3.76 -23.35
CA SER A 136 14.07 -4.04 -24.58
C SER A 136 13.44 -5.13 -25.47
N GLY A 137 12.31 -5.72 -25.05
CA GLY A 137 11.62 -6.78 -25.80
C GLY A 137 12.38 -8.10 -25.90
N LYS A 138 13.45 -8.27 -25.12
CA LYS A 138 14.31 -9.47 -25.15
C LYS A 138 13.68 -10.70 -24.49
N GLU A 139 12.72 -10.48 -23.59
CA GLU A 139 12.09 -11.55 -22.83
C GLU A 139 10.57 -11.30 -22.69
N PRO A 140 9.77 -11.67 -23.70
CA PRO A 140 8.33 -11.41 -23.71
C PRO A 140 7.54 -12.23 -22.66
N LEU A 141 8.17 -13.26 -22.06
CA LEU A 141 7.57 -14.06 -21.00
C LEU A 141 7.67 -13.40 -19.61
N LEU A 142 8.49 -12.35 -19.44
CA LEU A 142 8.53 -11.55 -18.22
C LEU A 142 7.25 -10.73 -18.08
N GLN A 143 6.50 -10.96 -17.00
CA GLN A 143 5.32 -10.16 -16.67
C GLN A 143 5.71 -9.01 -15.74
N CYS A 144 5.72 -7.79 -16.29
CA CYS A 144 5.96 -6.55 -15.56
C CYS A 144 4.70 -5.67 -15.57
N LYS A 145 4.50 -4.86 -14.52
CA LYS A 145 3.32 -4.00 -14.33
C LYS A 145 3.65 -2.53 -14.35
#